data_AF-C4J2M8-F1
#
_entry.id   AF-C4J2M8-F1
#
_cell.length_a   1.000
_cell.length_b   1.000
_cell.length_c   1.000
_cell.angle_alpha   90.00
_cell.angle_beta   90.00
_cell.angle_gamma   90.00
#
_symmetry.space_group_name_H-M   'P 1'
#
loop_
_entity.id
_entity.type
_entity.pdbx_description
1 polymer ?
#
loop_
_entity_poly.entity_id
_entity_poly.type
_entity_poly.pdbx_seq_one_letter_code
_entity_poly.pdbx_strand_id
1 'polypeptide(L)'
;MGVQILDSLCDDEHLDCNDLLSSITGQNCCFNSSRIDYYLEYEPHPSSTKNLRHLFQMIRKGSFAKYDYGWWGNLRRYGQLRPPSFDLSSIPESLPIWMGYGGLDALADVTDVERTIKELRSTPELLYIGGYGHIDFIMSVKAKEDVYVDLMRFLRAQQGMHSSY
;
A
#
# COMPACT_ATOMS: atom_id res chain seq x y z
N MET A 1 -16.95 -11.13 -11.77
CA MET A 1 -16.52 -10.28 -12.91
C MET A 1 -15.05 -9.87 -12.81
N GLY A 2 -14.57 -9.14 -11.79
CA GLY A 2 -13.16 -8.71 -11.75
C GLY A 2 -12.14 -9.87 -11.72
N VAL A 3 -12.28 -10.79 -10.75
CA VAL A 3 -11.38 -11.97 -10.61
C VAL A 3 -11.49 -12.89 -11.81
N GLN A 4 -12.70 -13.17 -12.30
CA GLN A 4 -12.92 -13.98 -13.52
C GLN A 4 -12.26 -13.41 -14.78
N ILE A 5 -12.11 -12.08 -14.89
CA ILE A 5 -11.38 -11.45 -16.00
C ILE A 5 -9.88 -11.63 -15.80
N LEU A 6 -9.39 -11.52 -14.55
CA LEU A 6 -7.99 -11.74 -14.21
C LEU A 6 -7.60 -13.19 -14.47
N ASP A 7 -8.38 -14.16 -13.99
CA ASP A 7 -8.19 -15.60 -14.23
C ASP A 7 -8.16 -15.90 -15.73
N SER A 8 -9.13 -15.38 -16.49
CA SER A 8 -9.16 -15.58 -17.94
C SER A 8 -7.98 -14.95 -18.70
N LEU A 9 -7.37 -13.89 -18.17
CA LEU A 9 -6.15 -13.29 -18.75
C LEU A 9 -4.90 -14.08 -18.35
N CYS A 10 -4.94 -14.72 -17.18
CA CYS A 10 -3.86 -15.51 -16.60
C CYS A 10 -3.82 -16.96 -17.12
N ASP A 11 -4.96 -17.50 -17.53
CA ASP A 11 -5.10 -18.81 -18.17
C ASP A 11 -4.69 -18.80 -19.65
N ASP A 12 -4.49 -17.62 -20.25
CA ASP A 12 -4.00 -17.46 -21.61
C ASP A 12 -2.47 -17.67 -21.64
N GLU A 13 -1.98 -18.62 -22.43
CA GLU A 13 -0.54 -18.98 -22.54
C GLU A 13 0.36 -17.80 -22.96
N HIS A 14 -0.21 -16.67 -23.38
CA HIS A 14 0.52 -15.48 -23.76
C HIS A 14 0.85 -14.49 -22.63
N LEU A 15 0.32 -14.68 -21.41
CA LEU A 15 0.54 -13.76 -20.29
C LEU A 15 1.06 -14.49 -19.04
N ASP A 16 2.27 -14.18 -18.60
CA ASP A 16 2.78 -14.66 -17.30
C ASP A 16 2.10 -13.86 -16.17
N CYS A 17 1.33 -14.53 -15.31
CA CYS A 17 0.68 -13.90 -14.17
C CYS A 17 1.66 -13.24 -13.20
N ASN A 18 2.89 -13.75 -13.10
CA ASN A 18 3.93 -13.08 -12.32
C ASN A 18 4.27 -11.72 -12.92
N ASP A 19 4.30 -11.61 -14.25
CA ASP A 19 4.53 -10.34 -14.94
C ASP A 19 3.34 -9.39 -14.76
N LEU A 20 2.11 -9.89 -14.81
CA LEU A 20 0.92 -9.07 -14.58
C LEU A 20 0.86 -8.53 -13.14
N LEU A 21 1.12 -9.37 -12.14
CA LEU A 21 1.15 -8.96 -10.73
C LEU A 21 2.30 -7.97 -10.48
N SER A 22 3.49 -8.25 -11.01
CA SER A 22 4.66 -7.38 -10.88
C SER A 22 4.50 -6.06 -11.64
N SER A 23 3.67 -6.02 -12.70
CA SER A 23 3.38 -4.77 -13.43
C SER A 23 2.62 -3.74 -12.58
N ILE A 24 1.89 -4.20 -11.56
CA ILE A 24 1.12 -3.35 -10.64
C ILE A 24 1.90 -3.14 -9.33
N THR A 25 2.51 -4.20 -8.81
CA THR A 25 3.12 -4.24 -7.47
C THR A 25 4.60 -3.89 -7.46
N GLY A 26 5.24 -3.86 -8.63
CA GLY A 26 6.69 -3.75 -8.77
C GLY A 26 7.39 -5.11 -8.81
N GLN A 27 8.67 -5.11 -9.17
CA GLN A 27 9.44 -6.35 -9.25
C GLN A 27 9.75 -6.87 -7.84
N ASN A 28 9.48 -8.15 -7.62
CA ASN A 28 9.67 -8.81 -6.34
C ASN A 28 10.95 -9.66 -6.35
N CYS A 29 11.88 -9.43 -5.42
CA CYS A 29 13.14 -10.19 -5.39
C CYS A 29 12.98 -11.62 -4.90
N CYS A 30 11.99 -11.82 -4.03
CA CYS A 30 12.04 -12.86 -3.02
C CYS A 30 10.69 -13.58 -2.86
N PHE A 31 9.78 -13.34 -3.79
CA PHE A 31 8.49 -14.02 -3.92
C PHE A 31 8.64 -15.42 -4.52
N ASN A 32 7.90 -16.40 -4.00
CA ASN A 32 7.88 -17.76 -4.54
C ASN A 32 6.87 -17.86 -5.68
N SER A 33 7.34 -17.72 -6.93
CA SER A 33 6.49 -17.77 -8.12
C SER A 33 5.72 -19.08 -8.28
N SER A 34 6.22 -20.21 -7.77
CA SER A 34 5.48 -21.49 -7.79
C SER A 34 4.24 -21.51 -6.89
N ARG A 35 4.03 -20.46 -6.08
CA ARG A 35 2.85 -20.30 -5.21
C ARG A 35 1.84 -19.29 -5.74
N ILE A 36 2.10 -18.63 -6.89
CA ILE A 36 1.25 -17.56 -7.38
C ILE A 36 -0.19 -18.02 -7.63
N ASP A 37 -0.38 -19.18 -8.26
CA ASP A 37 -1.71 -19.74 -8.54
C ASP A 37 -2.52 -19.96 -7.25
N TYR A 38 -1.86 -20.44 -6.20
CA TYR A 38 -2.48 -20.60 -4.90
C TYR A 38 -2.88 -19.26 -4.28
N TYR A 39 -2.08 -18.21 -4.44
CA TYR A 39 -2.45 -16.89 -3.95
C TYR A 39 -3.60 -16.28 -4.75
N LEU A 40 -3.61 -16.44 -6.08
CA LEU A 40 -4.66 -15.94 -6.96
C LEU A 40 -6.02 -16.65 -6.76
N GLU A 41 -6.03 -17.84 -6.17
CA GLU A 41 -7.28 -18.50 -5.76
C GLU A 41 -8.04 -17.69 -4.69
N TYR A 42 -7.31 -16.99 -3.81
CA TYR A 42 -7.89 -16.22 -2.70
C TYR A 42 -7.87 -14.71 -2.96
N GLU A 43 -6.89 -14.21 -3.72
CA GLU A 43 -6.71 -12.80 -4.04
C GLU A 43 -6.98 -12.51 -5.52
N PRO A 44 -7.49 -11.32 -5.88
CA PRO A 44 -7.80 -10.20 -5.01
C PRO A 44 -9.17 -10.35 -4.33
N HIS A 45 -9.21 -10.06 -3.03
CA HIS A 45 -10.49 -9.89 -2.32
C HIS A 45 -11.32 -8.74 -2.93
N PRO A 46 -12.65 -8.89 -3.03
CA PRO A 46 -13.50 -7.95 -3.76
C PRO A 46 -13.52 -6.56 -3.11
N SER A 47 -13.40 -5.52 -3.94
CA SER A 47 -13.55 -4.11 -3.55
C SER A 47 -14.54 -3.39 -4.47
N SER A 48 -15.07 -2.24 -4.02
CA SER A 48 -16.02 -1.46 -4.83
C SER A 48 -15.32 -0.74 -5.98
N THR A 49 -15.98 -0.63 -7.14
CA THR A 49 -15.50 0.20 -8.27
C THR A 49 -15.21 1.64 -7.86
N LYS A 50 -15.92 2.15 -6.85
CA LYS A 50 -15.70 3.48 -6.30
C LYS A 50 -14.32 3.59 -5.62
N ASN A 51 -13.90 2.57 -4.88
CA ASN A 51 -12.58 2.54 -4.23
C ASN A 51 -11.46 2.54 -5.27
N LEU A 52 -11.56 1.69 -6.29
CA LEU A 52 -10.60 1.65 -7.39
C LEU A 52 -10.55 2.99 -8.15
N ARG A 53 -11.70 3.60 -8.42
CA ARG A 53 -11.78 4.93 -9.04
C ARG A 53 -11.16 6.01 -8.14
N HIS A 54 -11.29 5.90 -6.82
CA HIS A 54 -10.66 6.84 -5.89
C HIS A 54 -9.13 6.75 -5.98
N LEU A 55 -8.58 5.54 -5.96
CA LEU A 55 -7.14 5.32 -6.12
C LEU A 55 -6.61 6.01 -7.39
N PHE A 56 -7.25 5.79 -8.53
CA PHE A 56 -6.87 6.45 -9.78
C PHE A 56 -7.06 7.97 -9.77
N GLN A 57 -8.03 8.50 -9.01
CA GLN A 57 -8.15 9.96 -8.82
C GLN A 57 -6.94 10.53 -8.08
N MET A 58 -6.43 9.82 -7.07
CA MET A 58 -5.24 10.23 -6.31
C MET A 58 -3.98 10.15 -7.19
N ILE A 59 -3.77 9.02 -7.88
CA ILE A 59 -2.64 8.81 -8.79
C ILE A 59 -2.58 9.90 -9.86
N ARG A 60 -3.71 10.15 -10.56
CA ARG A 60 -3.75 11.12 -11.67
C ARG A 60 -3.55 12.58 -11.23
N LYS A 61 -3.91 12.91 -9.99
CA LYS A 61 -3.80 14.27 -9.46
C LYS A 61 -2.54 14.49 -8.62
N GLY A 62 -1.86 13.44 -8.19
CA GLY A 62 -0.75 13.52 -7.23
C GLY A 62 -1.17 14.08 -5.87
N SER A 63 -2.42 13.81 -5.45
CA SER A 63 -3.02 14.41 -4.26
C SER A 63 -3.64 13.37 -3.34
N PHE A 64 -3.35 13.47 -2.04
CA PHE A 64 -4.01 12.68 -1.00
C PHE A 64 -5.28 13.41 -0.51
N ALA A 65 -6.44 13.05 -1.06
CA ALA A 65 -7.70 13.76 -0.84
C ALA A 65 -8.91 12.83 -0.82
N LYS A 66 -10.05 13.32 -0.32
CA LYS A 66 -11.32 12.59 -0.35
C LYS A 66 -11.78 12.30 -1.78
N TYR A 67 -12.70 11.36 -1.94
CA TYR A 67 -13.26 10.99 -3.25
C TYR A 67 -13.84 12.20 -3.99
N ASP A 68 -13.49 12.36 -5.27
CA ASP A 68 -14.02 13.44 -6.11
C ASP A 68 -15.31 12.98 -6.80
N TYR A 69 -16.44 13.54 -6.37
CA TYR A 69 -17.77 13.29 -6.95
C TYR A 69 -18.10 14.23 -8.12
N GLY A 70 -17.14 15.04 -8.58
CA GLY A 70 -17.36 16.18 -9.47
C GLY A 70 -17.94 17.39 -8.73
N TRP A 71 -17.92 18.56 -9.36
CA TRP A 71 -18.37 19.85 -8.82
C TRP A 71 -19.67 19.79 -8.00
N TRP A 72 -20.80 19.37 -8.58
CA TRP A 72 -22.08 19.27 -7.88
C TRP A 72 -22.06 18.26 -6.73
N GLY A 73 -21.40 17.11 -6.92
CA GLY A 73 -21.31 16.07 -5.90
C GLY A 73 -20.45 16.51 -4.71
N ASN A 74 -19.35 17.21 -4.97
CA ASN A 74 -18.47 17.78 -3.95
C ASN A 74 -19.17 18.91 -3.20
N LEU A 75 -19.88 19.81 -3.90
CA LEU A 75 -20.63 20.87 -3.24
C LEU A 75 -21.68 20.31 -2.29
N ARG A 76 -22.43 19.29 -2.74
CA ARG A 76 -23.46 18.63 -1.91
C ARG A 76 -22.88 17.88 -0.70
N ARG A 77 -21.68 17.30 -0.81
CA ARG A 77 -21.10 16.43 0.23
C ARG A 77 -20.10 17.13 1.15
N TYR A 78 -19.38 18.10 0.62
CA TYR A 78 -18.27 18.77 1.29
C TYR A 78 -18.48 20.28 1.43
N GLY A 79 -19.48 20.87 0.77
CA GLY A 79 -19.69 22.32 0.76
C GLY A 79 -18.67 23.09 -0.09
N GLN A 80 -17.84 22.39 -0.87
CA GLN A 80 -16.79 22.98 -1.70
C GLN A 80 -16.70 22.28 -3.06
N LEU A 81 -16.19 22.99 -4.08
CA LEU A 81 -16.15 22.48 -5.47
C LEU A 81 -15.14 21.34 -5.68
N ARG A 82 -14.08 21.28 -4.87
CA ARG A 82 -13.02 20.27 -4.93
C ARG A 82 -13.07 19.39 -3.68
N PRO A 83 -12.67 18.11 -3.74
CA PRO A 83 -12.57 17.31 -2.53
C PRO A 83 -11.52 17.91 -1.58
N PRO A 84 -11.76 17.92 -0.25
CA PRO A 84 -10.76 18.35 0.71
C PRO A 84 -9.62 17.33 0.78
N SER A 85 -8.39 17.84 0.92
CA SER A 85 -7.20 17.02 1.17
C SER A 85 -7.22 16.42 2.56
N PHE A 86 -6.57 15.27 2.73
CA PHE A 86 -6.25 14.76 4.05
C PHE A 86 -5.00 15.46 4.56
N ASP A 87 -5.05 15.93 5.81
CA ASP A 87 -3.95 16.62 6.46
C ASP A 87 -3.19 15.62 7.35
N LEU A 88 -2.01 15.19 6.90
CA LEU A 88 -1.17 14.26 7.66
C LEU A 88 -0.64 14.88 8.97
N SER A 89 -0.62 16.22 9.07
CA SER A 89 -0.25 16.88 10.32
C SER A 89 -1.29 16.74 11.43
N SER A 90 -2.50 16.26 11.09
CA SER A 90 -3.52 15.89 12.08
C SER A 90 -3.23 14.58 12.80
N ILE A 91 -2.25 13.78 12.32
CA ILE A 91 -1.78 12.58 13.01
C ILE A 91 -0.97 13.03 14.24
N PRO A 92 -1.33 12.59 15.46
CA PRO A 92 -0.63 13.01 16.67
C PRO A 92 0.85 12.61 16.67
N GLU A 93 1.72 13.53 17.11
CA GLU A 93 3.16 13.25 17.29
C GLU A 93 3.41 12.11 18.29
N SER A 94 2.50 11.92 19.24
CA SER A 94 2.58 10.86 20.25
C SER A 94 2.26 9.48 19.71
N LEU A 95 1.74 9.36 18.49
CA LEU A 95 1.47 8.06 17.87
C LEU A 95 2.79 7.49 17.33
N PRO A 96 3.29 6.37 17.87
CA PRO A 96 4.47 5.70 17.33
C PRO A 96 4.13 5.13 15.96
N ILE A 97 4.98 5.40 14.96
CA ILE A 97 4.79 4.92 13.59
C ILE A 97 6.03 4.14 13.17
N TRP A 98 5.81 2.98 12.58
CA TRP A 98 6.83 2.20 11.90
C TRP A 98 6.42 2.03 10.44
N MET A 99 7.35 2.22 9.50
CA MET A 99 7.11 2.11 8.07
C MET A 99 8.17 1.23 7.41
N GLY A 100 7.73 0.13 6.81
CA GLY A 100 8.53 -0.67 5.89
C GLY A 100 8.26 -0.25 4.44
N TYR A 101 9.30 -0.02 3.64
CA TYR A 101 9.15 0.32 2.22
C TYR A 101 10.29 -0.24 1.36
N GLY A 102 9.94 -0.58 0.12
CA GLY A 102 10.80 -1.29 -0.83
C GLY A 102 11.38 -0.37 -1.90
N GLY A 103 12.56 -0.70 -2.41
CA GLY A 103 13.17 0.06 -3.51
C GLY A 103 12.56 -0.23 -4.88
N LEU A 104 11.88 -1.38 -5.03
CA LEU A 104 11.21 -1.80 -6.25
C LEU A 104 9.68 -1.76 -6.13
N ASP A 105 9.14 -1.19 -5.04
CA ASP A 105 7.71 -1.05 -4.82
C ASP A 105 7.13 0.00 -5.78
N ALA A 106 6.17 -0.41 -6.62
CA ALA A 106 5.53 0.46 -7.60
C ALA A 106 4.26 1.16 -7.08
N LEU A 107 3.70 0.73 -5.94
CA LEU A 107 2.49 1.31 -5.35
C LEU A 107 2.83 2.28 -4.21
N ALA A 108 3.86 1.97 -3.43
CA ALA A 108 4.42 2.80 -2.38
C ALA A 108 5.88 3.13 -2.72
N ASP A 109 6.09 3.84 -3.83
CA ASP A 109 7.42 4.16 -4.31
C ASP A 109 8.17 5.08 -3.33
N VAL A 110 9.49 5.05 -3.42
CA VAL A 110 10.39 5.79 -2.51
C VAL A 110 10.06 7.29 -2.46
N THR A 111 9.67 7.89 -3.59
CA THR A 111 9.35 9.32 -3.68
C THR A 111 8.12 9.66 -2.83
N ASP A 112 7.05 8.88 -2.98
CA ASP A 112 5.80 9.11 -2.25
C ASP A 112 5.93 8.77 -0.76
N VAL A 113 6.74 7.77 -0.40
CA VAL A 113 7.06 7.48 1.01
C VAL A 113 7.86 8.62 1.64
N GLU A 114 8.90 9.11 0.98
CA GLU A 114 9.68 10.25 1.47
C GLU A 114 8.84 11.52 1.62
N ARG A 115 7.91 11.76 0.68
CA ARG A 115 6.95 12.85 0.77
C ARG A 115 6.04 12.67 1.99
N THR A 116 5.51 11.47 2.19
CA THR A 116 4.64 11.14 3.33
C THR A 116 5.36 11.40 4.65
N ILE A 117 6.61 10.97 4.79
CA ILE A 117 7.43 11.20 5.99
C ILE A 117 7.61 12.69 6.27
N LYS A 118 7.82 13.52 5.23
CA LYS A 118 7.95 14.98 5.38
C LYS A 118 6.66 15.68 5.80
N GLU A 119 5.50 15.12 5.47
CA GLU A 119 4.20 15.67 5.82
C GLU A 119 3.73 15.24 7.24
N LEU A 120 4.34 14.20 7.81
CA LEU A 120 4.09 13.77 9.20
C LEU A 120 4.77 14.71 10.20
N ARG A 121 4.14 14.85 11.37
CA ARG A 121 4.74 15.59 12.49
C ARG A 121 5.69 14.72 13.32
N SER A 122 5.45 13.42 13.39
CA SER A 122 6.35 12.47 14.05
C SER A 122 7.42 11.97 13.09
N THR A 123 8.55 11.53 13.64
CA THR A 123 9.57 10.78 12.90
C THR A 123 9.27 9.29 13.00
N PRO A 124 8.81 8.62 11.94
CA PRO A 124 8.58 7.18 11.96
C PRO A 124 9.90 6.40 12.06
N GLU A 125 9.85 5.21 12.66
CA GLU A 125 10.92 4.22 12.53
C GLU A 125 10.82 3.55 11.15
N LEU A 126 11.94 3.50 10.42
CA LEU A 126 11.96 3.09 9.02
C LEU A 126 12.71 1.78 8.83
N LEU A 127 12.12 0.89 8.03
CA LEU A 127 12.77 -0.28 7.45
C LEU A 127 12.78 -0.12 5.93
N TYR A 128 13.96 0.02 5.33
CA TYR A 128 14.12 0.07 3.88
C TYR A 128 14.75 -1.22 3.36
N ILE A 129 14.11 -1.85 2.38
CA ILE A 129 14.64 -3.03 1.70
C ILE A 129 14.66 -2.80 0.19
N GLY A 130 15.84 -2.47 -0.34
CA GLY A 130 15.96 -2.02 -1.73
C GLY A 130 15.46 -3.00 -2.79
N GLY A 131 15.54 -4.31 -2.53
CA GLY A 131 15.08 -5.34 -3.47
C GLY A 131 13.60 -5.70 -3.36
N TYR A 132 12.85 -5.16 -2.39
CA TYR A 132 11.46 -5.53 -2.18
C TYR A 132 10.53 -4.77 -3.12
N GLY A 133 9.60 -5.52 -3.74
CA GLY A 133 8.37 -4.98 -4.33
C GLY A 133 7.24 -4.91 -3.31
N HIS A 134 6.04 -4.48 -3.72
CA HIS A 134 4.93 -4.23 -2.79
C HIS A 134 4.48 -5.49 -2.03
N ILE A 135 4.43 -6.64 -2.70
CA ILE A 135 3.93 -7.87 -2.10
C ILE A 135 5.00 -8.62 -1.28
N ASP A 136 6.29 -8.34 -1.50
CA ASP A 136 7.39 -8.98 -0.76
C ASP A 136 7.24 -8.78 0.77
N PHE A 137 6.69 -7.65 1.22
CA PHE A 137 6.47 -7.39 2.66
C PHE A 137 5.52 -8.39 3.34
N ILE A 138 4.70 -9.10 2.57
CA ILE A 138 3.74 -10.10 3.06
C ILE A 138 4.12 -11.50 2.58
N MET A 139 4.53 -11.63 1.31
CA MET A 139 4.65 -12.90 0.59
C MET A 139 6.09 -13.32 0.29
N SER A 140 7.10 -12.52 0.65
CA SER A 140 8.50 -12.94 0.52
C SER A 140 8.78 -14.16 1.39
N VAL A 141 9.53 -15.12 0.85
CA VAL A 141 10.00 -16.27 1.63
C VAL A 141 10.97 -15.88 2.76
N LYS A 142 11.47 -14.64 2.74
CA LYS A 142 12.35 -14.03 3.73
C LYS A 142 11.66 -12.97 4.60
N ALA A 143 10.36 -12.70 4.39
CA ALA A 143 9.63 -11.65 5.11
C ALA A 143 9.71 -11.80 6.63
N LYS A 144 9.80 -13.04 7.13
CA LYS A 144 9.98 -13.31 8.56
C LYS A 144 11.23 -12.64 9.12
N GLU A 145 12.38 -12.88 8.49
CA GLU A 145 13.67 -12.37 8.93
C GLU A 145 13.82 -10.88 8.59
N ASP A 146 13.43 -10.48 7.38
CA ASP A 146 13.69 -9.14 6.86
C ASP A 146 12.72 -8.09 7.44
N VAL A 147 11.46 -8.46 7.72
CA VAL A 147 10.38 -7.53 8.09
C VAL A 147 9.80 -7.83 9.46
N TYR A 148 9.35 -9.06 9.71
CA TYR A 148 8.53 -9.36 10.89
C TYR A 148 9.31 -9.30 12.20
N VAL A 149 10.60 -9.68 12.21
CA VAL A 149 11.46 -9.51 13.39
C VAL A 149 11.56 -8.04 13.80
N ASP A 150 11.74 -7.16 12.82
CA ASP A 150 11.86 -5.72 13.00
C ASP A 150 10.56 -5.10 13.53
N LEU A 151 9.44 -5.42 12.88
CA LEU A 151 8.10 -5.02 13.29
C LEU A 151 7.77 -5.49 14.71
N MET A 152 8.06 -6.74 15.05
CA MET A 152 7.79 -7.28 16.38
C MET A 152 8.63 -6.61 17.47
N ARG A 153 9.87 -6.22 17.15
CA ARG A 153 10.72 -5.43 18.04
C ARG A 153 10.11 -4.05 18.29
N PHE A 154 9.66 -3.36 17.25
CA PHE A 154 8.95 -2.08 17.37
C PHE A 154 7.70 -2.20 18.26
N LEU A 155 6.82 -3.18 17.98
CA LEU A 155 5.57 -3.37 18.74
C LEU A 155 5.82 -3.66 20.23
N ARG A 156 6.84 -4.47 20.56
CA ARG A 156 7.20 -4.77 21.96
C ARG A 156 7.70 -3.54 22.71
N ALA A 157 8.44 -2.66 22.05
CA ALA A 157 8.92 -1.41 22.65
C ALA A 157 7.75 -0.52 23.10
N GLN A 158 6.66 -0.49 22.33
CA GLN A 158 5.45 0.29 22.68
C GLN A 158 4.66 -0.33 23.85
N GLN A 159 4.65 -1.66 23.98
CA GLN A 159 4.01 -2.34 25.11
C GLN A 159 4.74 -2.06 26.44
N GLY A 160 6.07 -1.98 26.42
CA GLY A 160 6.87 -1.60 27.59
C GLY A 160 6.60 -0.18 28.08
N MET A 161 6.27 0.75 27.18
CA MET A 161 5.89 2.13 27.52
C MET A 161 4.53 2.24 28.21
N HIS A 162 3.59 1.32 27.93
CA HIS A 162 2.24 1.35 28.52
C HIS A 162 2.14 0.75 29.94
N SER A 163 3.08 -0.10 30.37
CA SER A 163 3.11 -0.69 31.72
C SER A 163 3.69 0.22 32.80
N SER A 164 4.06 1.45 32.47
CA SER A 164 4.76 2.39 33.38
C SER A 164 3.87 3.53 33.90
N TYR A 165 2.55 3.44 33.76
CA TYR A 165 1.56 4.39 34.30
C TYR A 165 0.61 3.72 35.30
#